data_AF-V6U1A8-F1
#
_entry.id   AF-V6U1A8-F1
#
_cell.length_a   1.000
_cell.length_b   1.000
_cell.length_c   1.000
_cell.angle_alpha   90.00
_cell.angle_beta   90.00
_cell.angle_gamma   90.00
#
_symmetry.space_group_name_H-M   'P 1'
#
loop_
_entity.id
_entity.type
_entity.pdbx_description
1 polymer ?
#
loop_
_entity_poly.entity_id
_entity_poly.type
_entity_poly.pdbx_seq_one_letter_code
_entity_poly.pdbx_strand_id
1 'polypeptide(L)'
;TKCETCSPGFTLSGDKTQCTKNAASCAVDNCATCVAGDNTKCETCSPGFTLSGDKTQCTKNAASCAVDNCATCVAGDNTKCETCSPGFTLSGDKTQCEPSSTNKSGLPSGAIAGISVAVIVVVGGLVGFLCWWFLCRGKA
;
A
#
# COMPACT_ATOMS: atom_id res chain seq x y z
N THR A 1 -55.93 -0.04 -5.35
CA THR A 1 -54.91 -1.06 -5.65
C THR A 1 -53.66 -0.73 -4.86
N LYS A 2 -53.22 -1.64 -3.99
CA LYS A 2 -51.98 -1.47 -3.21
C LYS A 2 -50.84 -2.05 -4.04
N CYS A 3 -49.81 -1.27 -4.33
CA CYS A 3 -48.58 -1.74 -4.95
C CYS A 3 -47.73 -2.46 -3.89
N GLU A 4 -47.33 -3.70 -4.14
CA GLU A 4 -46.37 -4.42 -3.29
C GLU A 4 -44.93 -4.18 -3.74
N THR A 5 -44.73 -4.01 -5.04
CA THR A 5 -43.42 -3.81 -5.67
C THR A 5 -43.51 -2.75 -6.75
N CYS A 6 -42.53 -1.85 -6.79
CA CYS A 6 -42.39 -0.86 -7.85
C CYS A 6 -41.38 -1.34 -8.90
N SER A 7 -41.50 -0.81 -10.12
CA SER A 7 -40.49 -1.04 -11.15
C SER A 7 -39.11 -0.53 -10.72
N PRO A 8 -38.00 -1.10 -11.24
CA PRO A 8 -36.66 -0.60 -10.95
C PRO A 8 -36.55 0.92 -11.16
N GLY A 9 -35.98 1.64 -10.19
CA GLY A 9 -35.89 3.10 -10.23
C GLY A 9 -37.10 3.86 -9.70
N PHE A 10 -38.02 3.18 -9.01
CA PHE A 10 -39.19 3.77 -8.34
C PHE A 10 -39.26 3.31 -6.89
N THR A 11 -39.70 4.18 -5.99
CA THR A 11 -39.91 3.89 -4.58
C THR A 11 -41.40 3.86 -4.24
N LEU A 12 -41.77 2.91 -3.38
CA LEU A 12 -43.15 2.73 -2.93
C LEU A 12 -43.50 3.80 -1.89
N SER A 13 -44.58 4.54 -2.12
CA SER A 13 -45.13 5.49 -1.14
C SER A 13 -45.52 4.77 0.17
N GLY A 14 -45.46 5.46 1.31
CA GLY A 14 -45.79 4.89 2.63
C GLY A 14 -47.20 4.28 2.70
N ASP A 15 -48.14 4.83 1.94
CA ASP A 15 -49.52 4.33 1.84
C ASP A 15 -49.68 3.17 0.83
N LYS A 16 -48.58 2.76 0.19
CA LYS A 16 -48.52 1.69 -0.82
C LYS A 16 -49.44 1.89 -2.02
N THR A 17 -49.88 3.11 -2.29
CA THR A 17 -50.84 3.41 -3.37
C THR A 17 -50.17 3.94 -4.63
N GLN A 18 -48.91 4.40 -4.52
CA GLN A 18 -48.19 5.05 -5.61
C GLN A 18 -46.73 4.61 -5.62
N CYS A 19 -46.17 4.46 -6.82
CA CYS A 19 -44.75 4.32 -7.05
C CYS A 19 -44.23 5.66 -7.58
N THR A 20 -43.44 6.36 -6.80
CA THR A 20 -42.85 7.63 -7.22
C THR A 20 -41.58 7.30 -7.97
N LYS A 21 -41.39 7.88 -9.17
CA LYS A 21 -40.09 7.85 -9.84
C LYS A 21 -39.07 8.32 -8.82
N ASN A 22 -37.95 7.61 -8.66
CA ASN A 22 -36.84 8.12 -7.87
C ASN A 22 -36.42 9.43 -8.54
N ALA A 23 -36.99 10.52 -8.04
CA ALA A 23 -36.70 11.86 -8.47
C ALA A 23 -35.53 12.33 -7.62
N ALA A 24 -34.64 13.04 -8.29
CA ALA A 24 -33.48 13.72 -7.75
C ALA A 24 -32.27 12.81 -7.49
N SER A 25 -31.21 13.10 -8.23
CA SER A 25 -29.83 13.15 -7.74
C SER A 25 -29.69 12.81 -6.27
N CYS A 26 -28.85 11.83 -5.95
CA CYS A 26 -28.40 11.63 -4.57
C CYS A 26 -28.02 12.99 -3.97
N ALA A 27 -28.34 13.20 -2.70
CA ALA A 27 -27.87 14.40 -1.99
C ALA A 27 -26.33 14.44 -1.96
N VAL A 28 -25.69 13.30 -2.19
CA VAL A 28 -24.25 13.17 -2.42
C VAL A 28 -23.88 13.63 -3.83
N ASP A 29 -23.11 14.71 -3.90
CA ASP A 29 -22.52 15.22 -5.14
C ASP A 29 -21.70 14.15 -5.86
N ASN A 30 -21.79 14.11 -7.19
CA ASN A 30 -21.06 13.17 -8.05
C ASN A 30 -21.36 11.68 -7.76
N CYS A 31 -22.55 11.38 -7.26
CA CYS A 31 -23.02 10.02 -7.06
C CYS A 31 -23.83 9.51 -8.26
N ALA A 32 -23.49 8.32 -8.76
CA ALA A 32 -24.20 7.64 -9.85
C ALA A 32 -25.42 6.87 -9.35
N THR A 33 -25.31 6.20 -8.19
CA THR A 33 -26.41 5.46 -7.55
C THR A 33 -26.40 5.67 -6.05
N CYS A 34 -27.55 6.04 -5.49
CA CYS A 34 -27.71 6.19 -4.04
C CYS A 34 -28.09 4.85 -3.40
N VAL A 35 -27.88 4.74 -2.10
CA VAL A 35 -28.36 3.59 -1.32
C VAL A 35 -29.88 3.56 -1.37
N ALA A 36 -30.46 2.37 -1.57
CA ALA A 36 -31.90 2.19 -1.61
C ALA A 36 -32.55 2.65 -0.30
N GLY A 37 -33.41 3.68 -0.39
CA GLY A 37 -34.09 4.26 0.76
C GLY A 37 -33.30 5.31 1.55
N ASP A 38 -32.04 5.60 1.18
CA ASP A 38 -31.23 6.65 1.80
C ASP A 38 -30.52 7.49 0.73
N ASN A 39 -31.04 8.69 0.48
CA ASN A 39 -30.49 9.61 -0.52
C ASN A 39 -29.27 10.40 -0.02
N THR A 40 -28.92 10.29 1.27
CA THR A 40 -27.74 10.93 1.88
C THR A 40 -26.48 10.06 1.73
N LYS A 41 -26.66 8.82 1.25
CA LYS A 41 -25.58 7.87 1.03
C LYS A 41 -25.53 7.45 -0.43
N CYS A 42 -24.31 7.40 -0.92
CA CYS A 42 -23.97 6.94 -2.25
C CYS A 42 -23.53 5.47 -2.21
N GLU A 43 -24.04 4.68 -3.13
CA GLU A 43 -23.64 3.30 -3.34
C GLU A 43 -22.58 3.20 -4.44
N THR A 44 -22.68 4.01 -5.48
CA THR A 44 -21.65 4.09 -6.54
C THR A 44 -21.47 5.52 -7.01
N CYS A 45 -20.22 5.98 -7.05
CA CYS A 45 -19.87 7.30 -7.55
C CYS A 45 -19.83 7.37 -9.08
N SER A 46 -19.99 8.57 -9.63
CA SER A 46 -19.81 8.85 -11.04
C SER A 46 -18.40 8.48 -11.52
N PRO A 47 -18.21 8.20 -12.83
CA PRO A 47 -16.90 7.89 -13.38
C PRO A 47 -15.87 8.96 -13.03
N GLY A 48 -14.70 8.55 -12.53
CA GLY A 48 -13.65 9.47 -12.10
C GLY A 48 -13.85 10.03 -10.68
N PHE A 49 -14.75 9.46 -9.89
CA PHE A 49 -14.93 9.77 -8.47
C PHE A 49 -14.88 8.48 -7.63
N THR A 50 -14.40 8.58 -6.40
CA THR A 50 -14.32 7.47 -5.45
C THR A 50 -15.20 7.74 -4.24
N LEU A 51 -15.82 6.67 -3.74
CA LEU A 51 -16.72 6.72 -2.59
C LEU A 51 -15.94 6.86 -1.29
N SER A 52 -16.31 7.82 -0.46
CA SER A 52 -15.82 7.96 0.91
C SER A 52 -16.21 6.76 1.76
N GLY A 53 -15.40 6.41 2.77
CA GLY A 53 -15.66 5.28 3.67
C GLY A 53 -17.04 5.34 4.35
N ASP A 54 -17.51 6.55 4.65
CA ASP A 54 -18.83 6.80 5.25
C ASP A 54 -19.99 6.79 4.24
N LYS A 55 -19.67 6.61 2.95
CA LYS A 55 -20.59 6.61 1.81
C LYS A 55 -21.34 7.92 1.57
N THR A 56 -20.98 8.99 2.25
CA THR A 56 -21.68 10.29 2.16
C THR A 56 -21.09 11.25 1.13
N GLN A 57 -19.95 10.89 0.53
CA GLN A 57 -19.22 11.75 -0.40
C GLN A 57 -18.60 10.95 -1.53
N CYS A 58 -18.59 11.53 -2.74
CA CYS A 58 -17.85 11.05 -3.88
C CYS A 58 -16.76 12.07 -4.23
N THR A 59 -15.51 11.72 -3.99
CA THR A 59 -14.38 12.62 -4.18
C THR A 59 -13.75 12.38 -5.54
N LYS A 60 -13.43 13.45 -6.26
CA LYS A 60 -12.81 13.33 -7.59
C LYS A 60 -11.49 12.58 -7.46
N ASN A 61 -11.29 11.59 -8.34
CA ASN A 61 -10.03 10.87 -8.41
C ASN A 61 -8.95 11.86 -8.83
N ALA A 62 -7.84 11.87 -8.09
CA ALA A 62 -6.69 12.67 -8.46
C ALA A 62 -6.24 12.24 -9.86
N ALA A 63 -6.21 13.18 -10.82
CA ALA A 63 -5.73 12.91 -12.17
C ALA A 63 -4.25 12.49 -12.17
N SER A 64 -3.51 12.91 -11.14
CA SER A 64 -2.13 12.58 -10.86
C SER A 64 -1.89 12.68 -9.35
N CYS A 65 -1.07 11.79 -8.81
CA CYS A 65 -0.63 11.87 -7.42
C CYS A 65 0.37 12.98 -7.22
N ALA A 66 0.23 13.73 -6.11
CA ALA A 66 1.24 14.70 -5.71
C ALA A 66 2.48 13.98 -5.12
N VAL A 67 2.31 12.73 -4.70
CA VAL A 67 3.40 11.85 -4.25
C VAL A 67 4.19 11.33 -5.44
N ASP A 68 5.48 11.65 -5.48
CA ASP A 68 6.42 11.13 -6.48
C ASP A 68 6.48 9.60 -6.45
N ASN A 69 6.59 8.99 -7.63
CA ASN A 69 6.65 7.52 -7.80
C ASN A 69 5.44 6.76 -7.25
N CYS A 70 4.29 7.42 -7.10
CA CYS A 70 3.04 6.79 -6.69
C CYS A 70 2.24 6.23 -7.89
N ALA A 71 1.85 4.96 -7.83
CA ALA A 71 1.02 4.32 -8.85
C ALA A 71 -0.48 4.61 -8.62
N THR A 72 -0.93 4.58 -7.36
CA THR A 72 -2.31 4.92 -6.98
C THR A 72 -2.34 5.77 -5.72
N CYS A 73 -3.09 6.87 -5.77
CA CYS A 73 -3.32 7.75 -4.63
C CYS A 73 -4.36 7.16 -3.69
N VAL A 74 -4.33 7.62 -2.44
CA VAL A 74 -5.46 7.46 -1.54
C VAL A 74 -6.68 8.19 -2.10
N ALA A 75 -7.82 7.52 -2.05
CA ALA A 75 -9.09 8.06 -2.50
C ALA A 75 -9.39 9.43 -1.86
N GLY A 76 -9.52 10.47 -2.69
CA GLY A 76 -9.82 11.83 -2.23
C GLY A 76 -8.65 12.58 -1.60
N ASP A 77 -7.45 11.98 -1.51
CA ASP A 77 -6.27 12.62 -0.94
C ASP A 77 -5.04 12.41 -1.84
N ASN A 78 -4.74 13.42 -2.66
CA ASN A 78 -3.63 13.35 -3.62
C ASN A 78 -2.25 13.49 -2.96
N THR A 79 -2.19 13.85 -1.68
CA THR A 79 -0.96 13.98 -0.88
C THR A 79 -0.51 12.65 -0.29
N LYS A 80 -1.36 11.62 -0.39
CA LYS A 80 -1.10 10.28 0.12
C LYS A 80 -1.15 9.27 -1.02
N CYS A 81 -0.19 8.37 -1.00
CA CYS A 81 -0.09 7.25 -1.91
C CYS A 81 -0.65 5.98 -1.24
N GLU A 82 -1.47 5.24 -1.99
CA GLU A 82 -1.97 3.94 -1.59
C GLU A 82 -1.07 2.82 -2.09
N THR A 83 -0.65 2.89 -3.36
CA THR A 83 0.30 1.94 -3.95
C THR A 83 1.41 2.67 -4.69
N CYS A 84 2.66 2.35 -4.36
CA CYS A 84 3.83 2.88 -5.05
C CYS A 84 4.09 2.18 -6.38
N SER A 85 4.81 2.86 -7.26
CA SER A 85 5.28 2.29 -8.53
C SER A 85 6.20 1.08 -8.31
N PRO A 86 6.32 0.17 -9.29
CA PRO A 86 7.21 -0.98 -9.17
C PRO A 86 8.64 -0.56 -8.81
N GLY A 87 9.23 -1.21 -7.80
CA GLY A 87 10.55 -0.86 -7.30
C GLY A 87 10.57 0.31 -6.30
N PHE A 88 9.40 0.74 -5.81
CA PHE A 88 9.25 1.70 -4.72
C PHE A 88 8.40 1.12 -3.57
N THR A 89 8.69 1.55 -2.35
CA THR A 89 8.08 1.11 -1.10
C THR A 89 7.36 2.29 -0.46
N LEU A 90 6.16 2.04 0.05
CA LEU A 90 5.34 3.07 0.68
C LEU A 90 5.91 3.41 2.06
N SER A 91 6.15 4.70 2.30
CA SER A 91 6.51 5.21 3.63
C SER A 91 5.36 5.02 4.63
N GLY A 92 5.67 4.89 5.92
CA GLY A 92 4.68 4.64 6.98
C GLY A 92 3.56 5.70 7.02
N ASP A 93 3.89 6.94 6.70
CA ASP A 93 2.95 8.08 6.67
C ASP A 93 2.15 8.18 5.37
N LYS A 94 2.42 7.28 4.40
CA LYS A 94 1.82 7.20 3.07
C LYS A 94 2.08 8.42 2.19
N THR A 95 2.94 9.35 2.58
CA THR A 95 3.21 10.60 1.85
C THR A 95 4.36 10.49 0.85
N GLN A 96 5.10 9.38 0.87
CA GLN A 96 6.29 9.20 0.03
C GLN A 96 6.41 7.75 -0.44
N CYS A 97 6.81 7.58 -1.69
CA CYS A 97 7.26 6.31 -2.24
C CYS A 97 8.77 6.35 -2.38
N GLU A 98 9.45 5.62 -1.51
CA GLU A 98 10.91 5.56 -1.53
C GLU A 98 11.36 4.41 -2.41
N PRO A 99 12.45 4.56 -3.19
CA PRO A 99 12.98 3.45 -3.97
C PRO A 99 13.17 2.26 -3.03
N SER A 100 12.50 1.16 -3.36
CA SER A 100 12.73 -0.10 -2.71
C SER A 100 14.21 -0.32 -2.83
N SER A 101 14.88 -0.29 -1.69
CA SER A 101 16.24 -0.76 -1.60
C SER A 101 16.18 -2.28 -1.79
N THR A 102 15.87 -2.73 -3.01
CA THR A 102 16.64 -3.75 -3.70
C THR A 102 18.04 -3.19 -3.94
N ASN A 103 18.67 -2.70 -2.87
CA ASN A 103 20.07 -2.92 -2.73
C ASN A 103 20.17 -4.45 -2.80
N LYS A 104 20.73 -4.95 -3.91
CA LYS A 104 21.54 -6.16 -3.85
C LYS A 104 22.68 -5.93 -2.85
N SER A 105 22.30 -5.81 -1.59
CA SER A 105 23.10 -6.02 -0.39
C SER A 105 22.34 -7.12 0.37
N GLY A 106 22.12 -8.32 -0.17
CA GLY A 106 22.98 -8.95 -1.15
C GLY A 106 24.45 -8.89 -0.74
N LEU A 107 24.77 -8.74 0.56
CA LEU A 107 25.90 -9.54 1.04
C LEU A 107 25.51 -10.95 0.58
N PRO A 108 26.27 -11.59 -0.31
CA PRO A 108 26.01 -12.98 -0.59
C PRO A 108 25.99 -13.65 0.79
N SER A 109 24.85 -14.24 1.17
CA SER A 109 24.75 -15.14 2.33
C SER A 109 25.59 -16.41 2.14
N GLY A 110 26.62 -16.36 1.27
CA GLY A 110 27.70 -17.31 1.05
C GLY A 110 29.09 -16.68 1.15
N ALA A 111 29.27 -15.53 1.82
CA ALA A 111 30.60 -14.99 2.18
C ALA A 111 30.91 -15.08 3.69
N ILE A 112 30.14 -15.87 4.45
CA ILE A 112 30.46 -16.23 5.84
C ILE A 112 30.99 -17.67 5.86
N ALA A 113 32.10 -17.90 5.17
CA ALA A 113 32.93 -19.12 5.29
C ALA A 113 34.38 -18.89 4.81
N GLY A 114 34.89 -17.65 4.90
CA GLY A 114 36.25 -17.33 4.40
C GLY A 114 37.16 -16.61 5.39
N ILE A 115 36.63 -16.10 6.51
CA ILE A 115 37.41 -15.31 7.48
C ILE A 115 37.40 -16.00 8.84
N SER A 116 37.86 -17.25 8.86
CA SER A 116 38.18 -17.94 10.12
C SER A 116 39.52 -18.69 10.02
N VAL A 117 40.01 -18.94 8.81
CA VAL A 117 41.29 -19.63 8.60
C VAL A 117 42.48 -18.68 8.63
N ALA A 118 42.33 -17.40 8.25
CA ALA A 118 43.43 -16.44 8.26
C ALA A 118 43.96 -16.17 9.69
N VAL A 119 43.07 -16.07 10.68
CA VAL A 119 43.47 -15.87 12.09
C VAL A 119 44.13 -17.15 12.63
N ILE A 120 43.61 -18.33 12.29
CA ILE A 120 44.23 -19.61 12.72
C ILE A 120 45.60 -19.81 12.08
N VAL A 121 45.82 -19.42 10.82
CA VAL A 121 47.14 -19.48 10.18
C VAL A 121 48.10 -18.46 10.78
N VAL A 122 47.64 -17.25 11.12
CA VAL A 122 48.49 -16.24 11.77
C VAL A 122 48.85 -16.66 13.19
N VAL A 123 47.89 -17.16 13.99
CA VAL A 123 48.15 -17.62 15.36
C VAL A 123 48.95 -18.94 15.35
N GLY A 124 48.60 -19.89 14.49
CA GLY A 124 49.34 -21.15 14.32
C GLY A 124 50.76 -20.95 13.77
N GLY A 125 50.92 -19.98 12.86
CA GLY A 125 52.22 -19.55 12.34
C GLY A 125 53.07 -18.84 13.39
N LEU A 126 52.49 -17.96 14.21
CA LEU A 126 53.21 -17.32 15.32
C LEU A 126 53.64 -18.35 16.36
N VAL A 127 52.76 -19.26 16.76
CA VAL A 127 53.07 -20.28 17.76
C VAL A 127 54.10 -21.29 17.22
N GLY A 128 53.98 -21.70 15.94
CA GLY A 128 54.96 -22.57 15.28
C GLY A 128 56.33 -21.91 15.13
N PHE A 129 56.37 -20.63 14.73
CA PHE A 129 57.61 -19.85 14.63
C PHE A 129 58.23 -19.62 16.00
N LEU A 130 57.45 -19.33 17.05
CA LEU A 130 57.96 -19.21 18.43
C LEU A 130 58.48 -20.54 18.97
N CYS A 131 57.81 -21.65 18.68
CA CYS A 131 58.24 -22.98 19.12
C CYS A 131 59.53 -23.39 18.40
N TRP A 132 59.63 -23.20 17.08
CA TRP A 132 60.87 -23.38 16.32
C TRP A 132 61.97 -22.46 16.81
N TRP A 133 61.68 -21.17 17.02
CA TRP A 133 62.65 -20.20 17.48
C TRP A 133 63.19 -20.58 18.87
N PHE A 134 62.36 -20.95 19.83
CA PHE A 134 62.82 -21.36 21.16
C PHE A 134 63.55 -22.72 21.16
N LEU A 135 63.07 -23.70 20.40
CA LEU A 135 63.68 -25.04 20.36
C LEU A 135 64.97 -25.07 19.53
N CYS A 136 65.04 -24.35 18.41
CA CYS A 136 66.24 -24.32 17.56
C CYS A 136 67.28 -23.27 17.99
N ARG A 137 66.88 -22.18 18.66
CA ARG A 137 67.85 -21.18 19.19
C ARG A 137 68.45 -21.58 20.53
N GLY A 138 67.91 -22.59 21.21
CA GLY A 138 68.53 -23.18 22.41
C GLY A 138 69.63 -24.21 22.13
N LYS A 139 69.98 -24.47 20.87
CA LYS A 139 70.99 -25.46 20.46
C LYS A 139 72.02 -24.89 19.49
N ALA A 140 72.43 -23.64 19.72
CA ALA A 140 73.67 -23.05 19.19
C ALA A 140 74.49 -22.54 20.37
#